data_AF-A0A9W8HS07-F1
#
_entry.id   AF-A0A9W8HS07-F1
#
_cell.length_a   1.000
_cell.length_b   1.000
_cell.length_c   1.000
_cell.angle_alpha   90.00
_cell.angle_beta   90.00
_cell.angle_gamma   90.00
#
_symmetry.space_group_name_H-M   'P 1'
#
loop_
_entity.id
_entity.type
_entity.pdbx_description
1 polymer ?
#
loop_
_entity_poly.entity_id
_entity_poly.type
_entity_poly.pdbx_seq_one_letter_code
_entity_poly.pdbx_strand_id
1 'polypeptide(L)'
;MRICSLGLLATLVQSVTYSQALASPDTDGNYWPKDSNTLCNIDGETGIRTCYPRIFNATTKFQAIMPGQEIPRGLHVQVDMGTGQRQARLMAADDNVDEQGLASRLAGSDIIKMANAEDRSGQVLVESNIPGSSNTQKQMGFVINAGEGLVDHTTTAQLDRELEELKELAYDTQQAERLMQEPGAVSALLRLSDPSHTPISWPTYTRQLSSVVLGTLVQNNPALQGIAYRAGAIYSLLHILRHEHDAKTAGKHIFALSALTRGYAPALEQFVDLDGFRLLRDLDPHTSTAYIGSKVESARLDLRIIRFIEDLLNPEFNPNVNQNAASKISQFAASWCSTLARRLIDNSGRTNDEHEGSVAYGRSVPYLDSLQLLKLVRRDACQLPSDFEAWAQAELSRINGLKDDGNENYRQALIDLDARALAANV
;
A
#
# COMPACT_ATOMS: atom_id res chain seq x y z
N MET A 1 56.74 -75.63 -16.86
CA MET A 1 57.41 -74.84 -15.80
C MET A 1 57.58 -73.43 -16.31
N ARG A 2 57.03 -72.42 -15.61
CA ARG A 2 56.94 -71.03 -16.08
C ARG A 2 58.32 -70.33 -16.06
N ILE A 3 58.52 -69.47 -17.05
CA ILE A 3 59.80 -68.98 -17.59
C ILE A 3 60.07 -67.51 -17.19
N CYS A 4 61.33 -67.25 -16.85
CA CYS A 4 62.20 -66.04 -16.99
C CYS A 4 61.75 -64.69 -16.41
N SER A 5 62.50 -64.04 -15.51
CA SER A 5 63.88 -63.44 -15.59
C SER A 5 63.92 -62.24 -16.54
N LEU A 6 64.53 -61.07 -16.31
CA LEU A 6 65.64 -60.52 -15.49
C LEU A 6 65.28 -59.03 -15.21
N GLY A 7 65.77 -58.28 -14.21
CA GLY A 7 67.16 -58.06 -13.78
C GLY A 7 67.60 -56.62 -14.16
N LEU A 8 67.61 -55.73 -13.16
CA LEU A 8 67.92 -54.28 -13.14
C LEU A 8 69.23 -53.82 -13.84
N LEU A 9 69.25 -52.58 -14.36
CA LEU A 9 70.07 -51.44 -13.84
C LEU A 9 69.95 -50.11 -14.63
N ALA A 10 69.63 -49.04 -13.88
CA ALA A 10 70.01 -47.61 -13.93
C ALA A 10 70.40 -46.87 -15.23
N THR A 11 69.79 -45.70 -15.50
CA THR A 11 70.34 -44.32 -15.26
C THR A 11 69.58 -43.20 -16.02
N LEU A 12 69.68 -41.97 -15.47
CA LEU A 12 69.62 -40.63 -16.10
C LEU A 12 68.27 -39.88 -16.26
N VAL A 13 68.07 -38.95 -15.31
CA VAL A 13 67.82 -37.49 -15.45
C VAL A 13 67.00 -37.01 -16.65
N GLN A 14 65.84 -36.42 -16.37
CA GLN A 14 65.37 -35.20 -17.03
C GLN A 14 64.28 -34.48 -16.22
N SER A 15 64.42 -33.16 -16.15
CA SER A 15 63.52 -32.09 -15.71
C SER A 15 62.05 -32.47 -15.43
N VAL A 16 61.62 -32.30 -14.17
CA VAL A 16 60.20 -32.22 -13.80
C VAL A 16 59.66 -30.87 -14.26
N THR A 17 59.21 -30.79 -15.51
CA THR A 17 58.16 -29.84 -15.87
C THR A 17 56.88 -30.37 -15.25
N TYR A 18 56.40 -29.71 -14.19
CA TYR A 18 55.06 -29.93 -13.64
C TYR A 18 54.04 -29.38 -14.65
N SER A 19 53.85 -30.10 -15.75
CA SER A 19 52.61 -30.04 -16.51
C SER A 19 51.59 -30.76 -15.64
N GLN A 20 50.86 -30.02 -14.81
CA GLN A 20 49.55 -30.50 -14.41
C GLN A 20 48.74 -30.56 -15.70
N ALA A 21 48.67 -31.76 -16.27
CA ALA A 21 47.67 -32.12 -17.23
C ALA A 21 46.34 -31.66 -16.64
N LEU A 22 45.68 -30.76 -17.38
CA LEU A 22 44.26 -30.49 -17.21
C LEU A 22 43.55 -31.84 -17.29
N ALA A 23 43.32 -32.45 -16.12
CA ALA A 23 42.29 -33.44 -15.97
C ALA A 23 40.99 -32.68 -16.24
N SER A 24 40.53 -32.81 -17.48
CA SER A 24 39.20 -32.41 -17.92
C SER A 24 38.22 -32.87 -16.84
N PRO A 25 37.47 -31.96 -16.18
CA PRO A 25 36.40 -32.40 -15.33
C PRO A 25 35.31 -32.90 -16.26
N ASP A 26 35.25 -34.23 -16.31
CA ASP A 26 34.15 -35.07 -16.72
C ASP A 26 32.90 -34.33 -17.21
N THR A 27 32.69 -34.45 -18.51
CA THR A 27 31.38 -34.36 -19.15
C THR A 27 30.52 -35.54 -18.69
N ASP A 28 30.17 -35.58 -17.41
CA ASP A 28 29.09 -36.41 -16.90
C ASP A 28 28.01 -35.48 -16.35
N GLY A 29 26.97 -35.31 -17.18
CA GLY A 29 25.82 -34.44 -16.95
C GLY A 29 24.88 -34.94 -15.87
N ASN A 30 25.38 -35.31 -14.69
CA ASN A 30 24.57 -35.82 -13.59
C ASN A 30 25.15 -35.51 -12.20
N TYR A 31 25.31 -34.22 -11.89
CA TYR A 31 25.15 -33.77 -10.50
C TYR A 31 24.69 -32.30 -10.44
N TRP A 32 23.51 -32.06 -10.99
CA TRP A 32 22.68 -30.94 -10.56
C TRP A 32 22.17 -31.28 -9.16
N PRO A 33 22.34 -30.42 -8.15
CA PRO A 33 21.63 -30.64 -6.91
C PRO A 33 20.13 -30.56 -7.27
N LYS A 34 19.41 -31.68 -7.07
CA LYS A 34 18.02 -31.89 -7.50
C LYS A 34 17.02 -31.05 -6.70
N ASP A 35 17.50 -30.20 -5.80
CA ASP A 35 16.68 -29.29 -5.02
C ASP A 35 16.46 -27.99 -5.80
N SER A 36 15.20 -27.60 -5.95
CA SER A 36 14.80 -26.32 -6.56
C SER A 36 15.27 -25.07 -5.78
N ASN A 37 16.04 -25.25 -4.71
CA ASN A 37 16.35 -24.26 -3.69
C ASN A 37 17.83 -23.86 -3.60
N THR A 38 18.69 -24.29 -4.53
CA THR A 38 20.12 -23.93 -4.58
C THR A 38 20.49 -23.33 -5.94
N LEU A 39 21.11 -22.15 -5.94
CA LEU A 39 21.66 -21.49 -7.13
C LEU A 39 23.18 -21.61 -7.12
N CYS A 40 23.79 -21.86 -8.28
CA CYS A 40 25.24 -21.88 -8.43
C CYS A 40 25.65 -20.89 -9.50
N ASN A 41 26.61 -20.03 -9.17
CA ASN A 41 27.21 -19.11 -10.13
C ASN A 41 28.69 -19.48 -10.34
N ILE A 42 29.17 -19.29 -11.56
CA ILE A 42 30.58 -19.46 -11.93
C ILE A 42 31.15 -18.07 -12.14
N ASP A 43 32.17 -17.72 -11.37
CA ASP A 43 32.87 -16.46 -11.56
C ASP A 43 33.63 -16.48 -12.90
N GLY A 44 33.37 -15.48 -13.74
CA GLY A 44 33.94 -15.37 -15.09
C GLY A 44 35.45 -15.09 -15.09
N GLU A 45 36.02 -14.60 -13.99
CA GLU A 45 37.45 -14.28 -13.90
C GLU A 45 38.27 -15.40 -13.25
N THR A 46 37.70 -16.12 -12.27
CA THR A 46 38.41 -17.15 -11.49
C THR A 46 38.00 -18.59 -11.82
N GLY A 47 36.89 -18.80 -12.53
CA GLY A 47 36.37 -20.12 -12.88
C GLY A 47 35.84 -20.91 -11.68
N ILE A 48 35.77 -20.31 -10.50
CA ILE A 48 35.34 -20.97 -9.26
C ILE A 48 33.81 -21.02 -9.22
N ARG A 49 33.26 -22.21 -9.03
CA ARG A 49 31.82 -22.46 -8.84
C ARG A 49 31.44 -22.21 -7.39
N THR A 50 30.62 -21.20 -7.13
CA THR A 50 30.06 -20.89 -5.81
C THR A 50 28.56 -21.15 -5.80
N CYS A 51 28.10 -21.99 -4.88
CA CYS A 51 26.68 -22.32 -4.72
C CYS A 51 26.12 -21.74 -3.42
N TYR A 52 24.92 -21.16 -3.49
CA TYR A 52 24.21 -20.53 -2.39
C TYR A 52 22.70 -20.78 -2.50
N PRO A 53 21.93 -20.65 -1.39
CA PRO A 53 20.48 -20.87 -1.42
C PRO A 53 19.77 -19.90 -2.37
N ARG A 54 18.73 -20.38 -3.06
CA ARG A 54 17.92 -19.60 -4.00
C ARG A 54 17.22 -18.43 -3.33
N ILE A 55 16.71 -18.64 -2.12
CA ILE A 55 16.09 -17.61 -1.29
C ILE A 55 17.15 -17.04 -0.33
N PHE A 56 17.25 -15.73 -0.24
CA PHE A 56 18.17 -15.03 0.65
C PHE A 56 17.81 -15.26 2.12
N ASN A 57 18.72 -15.87 2.89
CA ASN A 57 18.55 -16.07 4.32
C ASN A 57 19.09 -14.86 5.09
N ALA A 58 18.18 -13.95 5.45
CA ALA A 58 18.54 -12.70 6.08
C ALA A 58 18.91 -12.89 7.57
N THR A 59 19.83 -12.05 8.05
CA THR A 59 20.19 -11.94 9.48
C THR A 59 19.98 -10.50 9.95
N THR A 60 20.22 -10.20 11.22
CA THR A 60 20.09 -8.83 11.76
C THR A 60 21.16 -7.85 11.27
N LYS A 61 22.23 -8.34 10.61
CA LYS A 61 23.28 -7.52 9.99
C LYS A 61 23.16 -7.54 8.47
N PHE A 62 23.62 -6.47 7.82
CA PHE A 62 23.64 -6.41 6.35
C PHE A 62 24.56 -7.48 5.77
N GLN A 63 24.01 -8.26 4.83
CA GLN A 63 24.76 -9.25 4.06
C GLN A 63 24.56 -8.97 2.57
N ALA A 64 25.59 -9.23 1.76
CA ALA A 64 25.52 -9.09 0.31
C ALA A 64 24.55 -10.10 -0.30
N ILE A 65 23.75 -9.63 -1.26
CA ILE A 65 22.81 -10.46 -2.03
C ILE A 65 23.53 -11.00 -3.25
N MET A 66 23.52 -12.33 -3.42
CA MET A 66 24.21 -12.97 -4.54
C MET A 66 23.39 -12.86 -5.85
N PRO A 67 24.03 -12.93 -7.04
CA PRO A 67 23.34 -12.77 -8.31
C PRO A 67 22.18 -13.76 -8.51
N GLY A 68 21.01 -13.27 -8.90
CA GLY A 68 19.82 -14.12 -9.12
C GLY A 68 19.17 -14.69 -7.85
N GLN A 69 19.67 -14.36 -6.67
CA GLN A 69 19.07 -14.76 -5.40
C GLN A 69 17.77 -13.99 -5.15
N GLU A 70 16.71 -14.71 -4.81
CA GLU A 70 15.39 -14.16 -4.51
C GLU A 70 15.40 -13.57 -3.10
N ILE A 71 14.89 -12.34 -2.93
CA ILE A 71 14.89 -11.65 -1.63
C ILE A 71 13.49 -11.76 -1.03
N PRO A 72 13.33 -12.42 0.13
CA PRO A 72 12.08 -12.42 0.88
C PRO A 72 11.56 -11.01 1.13
N ARG A 73 10.24 -10.83 1.03
CA ARG A 73 9.58 -9.55 1.32
C ARG A 73 9.72 -9.20 2.81
N GLY A 74 9.81 -7.92 3.13
CA GLY A 74 9.97 -7.44 4.52
C GLY A 74 11.43 -7.27 4.99
N LEU A 75 12.40 -7.44 4.09
CA LEU A 75 13.80 -7.16 4.37
C LEU A 75 14.17 -5.73 4.00
N HIS A 76 15.05 -5.11 4.80
CA HIS A 76 15.61 -3.81 4.48
C HIS A 76 16.77 -4.00 3.49
N VAL A 77 16.58 -3.55 2.25
CA VAL A 77 17.54 -3.70 1.15
C VAL A 77 18.21 -2.37 0.85
N GLN A 78 19.54 -2.34 0.87
CA GLN A 78 20.36 -1.19 0.50
C GLN A 78 21.08 -1.48 -0.81
N VAL A 79 21.15 -0.49 -1.70
CA VAL A 79 21.90 -0.56 -2.95
C VAL A 79 22.97 0.52 -2.94
N ASP A 80 24.23 0.12 -3.10
CA ASP A 80 25.32 1.05 -3.32
C ASP A 80 25.23 1.57 -4.77
N MET A 81 25.00 2.89 -4.92
CA MET A 81 24.77 3.50 -6.24
C MET A 81 26.04 3.56 -7.11
N GLY A 82 27.23 3.45 -6.53
CA GLY A 82 28.49 3.49 -7.26
C GLY A 82 28.92 2.13 -7.79
N THR A 83 28.67 1.07 -7.02
CA THR A 83 29.08 -0.31 -7.37
C THR A 83 27.94 -1.20 -7.83
N GLY A 84 26.68 -0.77 -7.66
CA GLY A 84 25.49 -1.57 -7.94
C GLY A 84 25.29 -2.75 -6.97
N GLN A 85 26.13 -2.87 -5.93
CA GLN A 85 26.05 -3.98 -4.98
C GLN A 85 24.83 -3.83 -4.07
N ARG A 86 24.11 -4.93 -3.89
CA ARG A 86 22.87 -5.00 -3.12
C ARG A 86 23.13 -5.75 -1.81
N GLN A 87 22.66 -5.21 -0.69
CA GLN A 87 22.76 -5.84 0.63
C GLN A 87 21.41 -5.84 1.33
N ALA A 88 21.12 -6.84 2.18
CA ALA A 88 19.86 -6.93 2.90
C ALA A 88 19.99 -7.47 4.33
N ARG A 89 19.04 -7.10 5.21
CA ARG A 89 18.94 -7.59 6.60
C ARG A 89 17.48 -7.70 7.10
N LEU A 90 17.27 -8.48 8.16
CA LEU A 90 16.02 -8.56 8.92
C LEU A 90 15.81 -7.29 9.76
N MET A 91 14.58 -6.79 9.76
CA MET A 91 14.11 -5.80 10.72
C MET A 91 13.97 -6.49 12.08
N ALA A 92 14.51 -5.91 13.15
CA ALA A 92 14.31 -6.45 14.50
C ALA A 92 12.83 -6.23 14.89
N ALA A 93 12.17 -7.30 15.35
CA ALA A 93 10.94 -7.20 16.10
C ALA A 93 11.33 -7.04 17.57
N ASP A 94 10.77 -6.02 18.23
CA ASP A 94 10.84 -5.74 19.67
C ASP A 94 11.89 -4.71 20.11
N ASP A 95 11.41 -3.52 20.49
CA ASP A 95 11.81 -2.84 21.72
C ASP A 95 10.50 -2.53 22.48
N ASN A 96 10.32 -3.25 23.58
CA ASN A 96 9.09 -3.36 24.38
C ASN A 96 8.63 -2.06 25.05
N VAL A 97 7.32 -2.05 25.31
CA VAL A 97 6.56 -1.11 26.13
C VAL A 97 6.87 -1.35 27.61
N ASP A 98 7.39 -0.34 28.31
CA ASP A 98 7.43 -0.32 29.78
C ASP A 98 6.08 0.15 30.34
N GLU A 99 5.17 -0.80 30.55
CA GLU A 99 3.94 -0.66 31.32
C GLU A 99 4.20 -0.92 32.81
N GLN A 100 4.85 0.01 33.51
CA GLN A 100 4.78 0.10 34.99
C GLN A 100 5.16 1.52 35.45
N GLY A 101 4.18 2.43 35.41
CA GLY A 101 4.36 3.80 35.87
C GLY A 101 3.07 4.55 36.18
N LEU A 102 1.98 3.84 36.50
CA LEU A 102 0.69 4.49 36.78
C LEU A 102 -0.06 3.83 37.95
N ALA A 103 0.58 3.76 39.12
CA ALA A 103 -0.12 3.50 40.39
C ALA A 103 0.73 3.96 41.57
N SER A 104 0.64 5.25 41.92
CA SER A 104 0.67 5.75 43.30
C SER A 104 0.92 7.25 43.28
N ARG A 105 -0.11 8.03 43.64
CA ARG A 105 -0.06 9.19 44.55
C ARG A 105 -1.30 10.08 44.33
N LEU A 106 -2.41 9.64 44.91
CA LEU A 106 -3.44 10.54 45.44
C LEU A 106 -3.75 10.07 46.86
N ALA A 107 -3.15 10.75 47.84
CA ALA A 107 -3.66 10.95 49.21
C ALA A 107 -2.52 11.46 50.10
N GLY A 108 -2.79 12.54 50.85
CA GLY A 108 -2.00 12.91 52.03
C GLY A 108 -1.58 14.37 52.08
N SER A 109 -2.42 15.18 52.71
CA SER A 109 -2.13 16.52 53.23
C SER A 109 -0.94 16.51 54.20
N ASP A 110 -0.11 17.56 54.18
CA ASP A 110 -0.01 18.57 55.25
C ASP A 110 1.23 19.48 55.10
N ILE A 111 0.95 20.78 55.01
CA ILE A 111 1.58 21.95 55.67
C ILE A 111 3.12 21.98 55.82
N ILE A 112 3.80 22.98 55.22
CA ILE A 112 4.57 24.07 55.90
C ILE A 112 4.80 25.29 54.93
N LYS A 113 4.16 26.41 55.30
CA LYS A 113 4.54 27.85 55.33
C LYS A 113 5.25 28.56 54.15
N MET A 114 4.47 29.48 53.56
CA MET A 114 4.71 30.90 53.18
C MET A 114 6.15 31.45 53.06
N ALA A 115 6.44 32.04 51.88
CA ALA A 115 7.00 33.40 51.75
C ALA A 115 6.77 34.01 50.34
N ASN A 116 6.06 35.14 50.31
CA ASN A 116 6.02 36.31 49.40
C ASN A 116 6.35 36.23 47.88
N ALA A 117 5.32 36.57 47.09
CA ALA A 117 5.16 37.72 46.18
C ALA A 117 6.30 38.26 45.27
N GLU A 118 5.88 38.49 44.01
CA GLU A 118 6.36 39.44 42.97
C GLU A 118 7.35 38.99 41.86
N ASP A 119 6.78 38.98 40.65
CA ASP A 119 7.27 39.55 39.37
C ASP A 119 8.38 38.87 38.53
N ARG A 120 8.12 38.92 37.21
CA ARG A 120 9.01 38.84 36.04
C ARG A 120 9.58 37.52 35.52
N SER A 121 9.12 37.24 34.29
CA SER A 121 9.93 37.15 33.07
C SER A 121 10.95 36.01 32.93
N GLY A 122 10.72 35.19 31.90
CA GLY A 122 11.79 34.51 31.17
C GLY A 122 11.87 33.01 31.43
N GLN A 123 10.96 32.23 30.84
CA GLN A 123 11.24 30.82 30.61
C GLN A 123 11.97 30.68 29.28
N VAL A 124 13.30 30.53 29.42
CA VAL A 124 14.22 30.04 28.40
C VAL A 124 13.74 28.65 27.98
N LEU A 125 13.19 28.55 26.77
CA LEU A 125 13.00 27.26 26.11
C LEU A 125 14.38 26.76 25.70
N VAL A 126 14.79 25.64 26.28
CA VAL A 126 15.97 24.89 25.84
C VAL A 126 15.63 24.31 24.47
N GLU A 127 16.07 24.99 23.42
CA GLU A 127 15.91 24.57 22.03
C GLU A 127 16.93 23.46 21.74
N SER A 128 16.48 22.20 21.70
CA SER A 128 17.27 21.10 21.16
C SER A 128 17.40 21.28 19.65
N ASN A 129 18.52 21.86 19.23
CA ASN A 129 18.86 22.11 17.83
C ASN A 129 19.03 20.82 17.02
N ILE A 130 17.92 20.33 16.46
CA ILE A 130 17.92 19.50 15.26
C ILE A 130 17.48 20.42 14.10
N PRO A 131 18.37 20.74 13.13
CA PRO A 131 18.01 21.60 12.00
C PRO A 131 16.84 20.98 11.23
N GLY A 132 15.67 21.65 11.25
CA GLY A 132 14.44 21.22 10.57
C GLY A 132 13.24 20.89 11.47
N SER A 133 13.46 20.47 12.73
CA SER A 133 12.36 20.06 13.64
C SER A 133 11.47 21.22 14.08
N SER A 134 12.05 22.40 14.32
CA SER A 134 11.34 23.60 14.80
C SER A 134 10.34 24.15 13.77
N ASN A 135 10.59 23.98 12.47
CA ASN A 135 9.67 24.45 11.45
C ASN A 135 8.47 23.51 11.31
N THR A 136 8.71 22.20 11.25
CA THR A 136 7.66 21.18 11.10
C THR A 136 6.63 21.19 12.22
N GLN A 137 7.07 21.38 13.46
CA GLN A 137 6.15 21.52 14.61
C GLN A 137 5.33 22.80 14.54
N LYS A 138 5.91 23.92 14.05
CA LYS A 138 5.17 25.17 13.84
C LYS A 138 4.12 25.02 12.75
N GLN A 139 4.46 24.37 11.63
CA GLN A 139 3.55 24.09 10.51
C GLN A 139 2.36 23.24 10.99
N MET A 140 2.64 22.13 11.69
CA MET A 140 1.58 21.28 12.25
C MET A 140 0.77 22.02 13.32
N GLY A 141 1.40 22.83 14.17
CA GLY A 141 0.70 23.66 15.15
C GLY A 141 -0.28 24.65 14.50
N PHE A 142 0.06 25.24 13.36
CA PHE A 142 -0.86 26.08 12.59
C PHE A 142 -2.06 25.27 12.07
N VAL A 143 -1.82 24.07 11.53
CA VAL A 143 -2.88 23.16 11.06
C VAL A 143 -3.79 22.71 12.21
N ILE A 144 -3.23 22.42 13.39
CA ILE A 144 -3.99 22.08 14.60
C ILE A 144 -4.90 23.23 15.00
N ASN A 145 -4.37 24.44 15.10
CA ASN A 145 -5.15 25.63 15.45
C ASN A 145 -6.28 25.87 14.44
N ALA A 146 -6.05 25.64 13.14
CA ALA A 146 -7.10 25.72 12.13
C ALA A 146 -8.18 24.64 12.30
N GLY A 147 -7.79 23.40 12.59
CA GLY A 147 -8.73 22.31 12.87
C GLY A 147 -9.55 22.54 14.16
N GLU A 148 -9.00 23.23 15.14
CA GLU A 148 -9.68 23.61 16.38
C GLU A 148 -10.58 24.85 16.25
N GLY A 149 -10.58 25.51 15.08
CA GLY A 149 -11.36 26.73 14.84
C GLY A 149 -10.74 27.98 15.49
N LEU A 150 -9.46 27.93 15.86
CA LEU A 150 -8.70 29.06 16.40
C LEU A 150 -8.13 29.96 15.28
N VAL A 151 -8.17 29.48 14.03
CA VAL A 151 -7.78 30.21 12.84
C VAL A 151 -9.01 30.40 11.96
N ASP A 152 -9.22 31.61 11.46
CA ASP A 152 -10.34 31.91 10.57
C ASP A 152 -10.03 31.57 9.09
N HIS A 153 -11.09 31.51 8.29
CA HIS A 153 -11.03 31.15 6.87
C HIS A 153 -10.37 32.22 5.99
N THR A 154 -10.06 33.42 6.52
CA THR A 154 -9.32 34.44 5.75
C THR A 154 -7.88 34.00 5.48
N THR A 155 -7.37 33.09 6.31
CA THR A 155 -6.02 32.52 6.19
C THR A 155 -5.95 31.26 5.32
N THR A 156 -7.03 30.88 4.61
CA THR A 156 -7.08 29.65 3.80
C THR A 156 -5.85 29.48 2.89
N ALA A 157 -5.40 30.55 2.22
CA ALA A 157 -4.23 30.48 1.34
C ALA A 157 -2.93 30.16 2.09
N GLN A 158 -2.81 30.56 3.37
CA GLN A 158 -1.71 30.14 4.23
C GLN A 158 -1.88 28.68 4.63
N LEU A 159 -3.05 28.28 5.11
CA LEU A 159 -3.33 26.90 5.49
C LEU A 159 -3.04 25.91 4.35
N ASP A 160 -3.45 26.23 3.13
CA ASP A 160 -3.17 25.40 1.96
C ASP A 160 -1.67 25.26 1.70
N ARG A 161 -0.87 26.32 1.91
CA ARG A 161 0.60 26.23 1.82
C ARG A 161 1.19 25.33 2.89
N GLU A 162 0.75 25.50 4.14
CA GLU A 162 1.23 24.66 5.25
C GLU A 162 0.90 23.18 5.00
N LEU A 163 -0.32 22.87 4.54
CA LEU A 163 -0.72 21.50 4.22
C LEU A 163 0.05 20.91 3.03
N GLU A 164 0.35 21.72 2.00
CA GLU A 164 1.21 21.27 0.89
C GLU A 164 2.64 20.95 1.35
N GLU A 165 3.21 21.79 2.21
CA GLU A 165 4.53 21.55 2.77
C GLU A 165 4.53 20.30 3.68
N LEU A 166 3.51 20.12 4.52
CA LEU A 166 3.35 18.92 5.33
C LEU A 166 3.18 17.65 4.49
N LYS A 167 2.50 17.74 3.34
CA LYS A 167 2.36 16.61 2.40
C LYS A 167 3.72 16.16 1.88
N GLU A 168 4.62 17.08 1.52
CA GLU A 168 5.97 16.74 1.07
C GLU A 168 6.81 16.16 2.22
N LEU A 169 6.66 16.69 3.44
CA LEU A 169 7.34 16.18 4.64
C LEU A 169 6.85 14.80 5.08
N ALA A 170 5.58 14.47 4.82
CA ALA A 170 4.97 13.20 5.23
C ALA A 170 5.61 11.97 4.55
N TYR A 171 6.40 12.14 3.49
CA TYR A 171 7.17 11.05 2.88
C TYR A 171 8.42 10.66 3.69
N ASP A 172 8.94 11.55 4.54
CA ASP A 172 10.03 11.22 5.45
C ASP A 172 9.48 10.51 6.70
N THR A 173 9.98 9.31 6.98
CA THR A 173 9.45 8.47 8.06
C THR A 173 9.62 9.09 9.45
N GLN A 174 10.74 9.77 9.72
CA GLN A 174 10.98 10.39 11.02
C GLN A 174 10.11 11.62 11.21
N GLN A 175 9.95 12.42 10.17
CA GLN A 175 9.10 13.60 10.19
C GLN A 175 7.62 13.20 10.31
N ALA A 176 7.18 12.17 9.58
CA ALA A 176 5.83 11.63 9.67
C ALA A 176 5.49 11.16 11.09
N GLU A 177 6.41 10.49 11.77
CA GLU A 177 6.23 10.06 13.16
C GLU A 177 6.08 11.24 14.10
N ARG A 178 6.96 12.25 14.01
CA ARG A 178 6.86 13.47 14.82
C ARG A 178 5.54 14.18 14.61
N LEU A 179 5.14 14.37 13.34
CA LEU A 179 3.88 15.02 12.96
C LEU A 179 2.65 14.32 13.55
N MET A 180 2.65 12.99 13.55
CA MET A 180 1.54 12.19 14.08
C MET A 180 1.52 12.12 15.62
N GLN A 181 2.66 12.37 16.28
CA GLN A 181 2.76 12.43 17.74
C GLN A 181 2.31 13.79 18.30
N GLU A 182 2.26 14.85 17.48
CA GLU A 182 1.74 16.15 17.92
C GLU A 182 0.28 16.02 18.40
N PRO A 183 -0.04 16.42 19.65
CA PRO A 183 -1.39 16.32 20.19
C PRO A 183 -2.41 17.05 19.30
N GLY A 184 -3.47 16.34 18.91
CA GLY A 184 -4.53 16.91 18.07
C GLY A 184 -4.27 16.90 16.57
N ALA A 185 -3.09 16.50 16.09
CA ALA A 185 -2.75 16.48 14.66
C ALA A 185 -3.77 15.69 13.81
N VAL A 186 -4.07 14.44 14.19
CA VAL A 186 -5.05 13.62 13.47
C VAL A 186 -6.44 14.23 13.53
N SER A 187 -6.88 14.69 14.71
CA SER A 187 -8.21 15.29 14.88
C SER A 187 -8.36 16.57 14.04
N ALA A 188 -7.30 17.38 13.94
CA ALA A 188 -7.28 18.57 13.11
C ALA A 188 -7.41 18.22 11.63
N LEU A 189 -6.59 17.30 11.11
CA LEU A 189 -6.67 16.85 9.71
C LEU A 189 -8.05 16.28 9.37
N LEU A 190 -8.70 15.56 10.29
CA LEU A 190 -10.05 15.04 10.12
C LEU A 190 -11.10 16.17 10.11
N ARG A 191 -11.02 17.14 11.03
CA ARG A 191 -11.94 18.30 11.08
C ARG A 191 -11.80 19.18 9.83
N LEU A 192 -10.57 19.43 9.39
CA LEU A 192 -10.30 20.17 8.15
C LEU A 192 -10.79 19.42 6.91
N SER A 193 -10.87 18.09 6.96
CA SER A 193 -11.41 17.26 5.88
C SER A 193 -12.94 17.18 5.87
N ASP A 194 -13.63 17.63 6.91
CA ASP A 194 -15.07 17.40 7.08
C ASP A 194 -15.93 18.46 6.37
N PRO A 195 -16.73 18.09 5.36
CA PRO A 195 -17.62 19.01 4.66
C PRO A 195 -18.82 19.46 5.52
N SER A 196 -19.07 18.78 6.64
CA SER A 196 -20.13 19.11 7.60
C SER A 196 -19.66 20.02 8.74
N HIS A 197 -18.42 20.51 8.69
CA HIS A 197 -17.87 21.38 9.73
C HIS A 197 -18.65 22.70 9.86
N THR A 198 -19.06 23.03 11.10
CA THR A 198 -19.82 24.24 11.44
C THR A 198 -18.92 25.30 12.07
N PRO A 199 -19.10 26.61 11.80
CA PRO A 199 -20.21 27.20 11.03
C PRO A 199 -20.00 27.19 9.51
N ILE A 200 -18.76 27.03 9.05
CA ILE A 200 -18.39 27.06 7.62
C ILE A 200 -17.40 25.93 7.35
N SER A 201 -17.71 25.07 6.39
CA SER A 201 -16.78 24.06 5.88
C SER A 201 -15.55 24.71 5.24
N TRP A 202 -14.39 24.08 5.41
CA TRP A 202 -13.19 24.45 4.64
C TRP A 202 -13.38 24.22 3.14
N PRO A 203 -12.74 25.01 2.26
CA PRO A 203 -12.83 24.84 0.81
C PRO A 203 -12.37 23.46 0.34
N THR A 204 -12.85 23.03 -0.84
CA THR A 204 -12.58 21.69 -1.40
C THR A 204 -11.09 21.37 -1.47
N TYR A 205 -10.25 22.34 -1.82
CA TYR A 205 -8.80 22.15 -1.90
C TYR A 205 -8.16 21.86 -0.53
N THR A 206 -8.53 22.61 0.51
CA THR A 206 -8.06 22.38 1.88
C THR A 206 -8.50 21.00 2.39
N ARG A 207 -9.75 20.59 2.13
CA ARG A 207 -10.25 19.25 2.48
C ARG A 207 -9.46 18.16 1.77
N GLN A 208 -9.18 18.36 0.47
CA GLN A 208 -8.35 17.46 -0.34
C GLN A 208 -6.95 17.31 0.26
N LEU A 209 -6.28 18.42 0.56
CA LEU A 209 -4.93 18.41 1.13
C LEU A 209 -4.88 17.72 2.48
N SER A 210 -5.81 18.05 3.38
CA SER A 210 -5.88 17.48 4.72
C SER A 210 -5.99 15.94 4.69
N SER A 211 -6.83 15.41 3.80
CA SER A 211 -6.95 13.96 3.60
C SER A 211 -5.75 13.34 2.90
N VAL A 212 -5.11 14.05 1.98
CA VAL A 212 -3.87 13.57 1.36
C VAL A 212 -2.75 13.49 2.39
N VAL A 213 -2.56 14.52 3.22
CA VAL A 213 -1.57 14.52 4.31
C VAL A 213 -1.82 13.34 5.24
N LEU A 214 -3.05 13.18 5.74
CA LEU A 214 -3.40 12.05 6.62
C LEU A 214 -3.10 10.70 5.95
N GLY A 215 -3.53 10.52 4.70
CA GLY A 215 -3.29 9.29 3.95
C GLY A 215 -1.82 8.99 3.74
N THR A 216 -1.00 9.99 3.37
CA THR A 216 0.44 9.83 3.18
C THR A 216 1.13 9.46 4.50
N LEU A 217 0.77 10.12 5.61
CA LEU A 217 1.36 9.84 6.93
C LEU A 217 1.16 8.39 7.37
N VAL A 218 -0.01 7.81 7.13
CA VAL A 218 -0.33 6.44 7.59
C VAL A 218 0.02 5.36 6.56
N GLN A 219 0.34 5.72 5.32
CA GLN A 219 0.50 4.75 4.24
C GLN A 219 1.63 3.75 4.53
N ASN A 220 1.29 2.45 4.51
CA ASN A 220 2.22 1.35 4.76
C ASN A 220 2.98 1.47 6.10
N ASN A 221 2.38 2.12 7.10
CA ASN A 221 3.00 2.33 8.41
C ASN A 221 2.05 1.94 9.55
N PRO A 222 2.11 0.67 10.04
CA PRO A 222 1.23 0.17 11.10
C PRO A 222 1.25 0.97 12.40
N ALA A 223 2.39 1.56 12.76
CA ALA A 223 2.49 2.39 13.97
C ALA A 223 1.64 3.66 13.81
N LEU A 224 1.76 4.35 12.68
CA LEU A 224 1.00 5.59 12.41
C LEU A 224 -0.46 5.31 12.07
N GLN A 225 -0.76 4.19 11.40
CA GLN A 225 -2.13 3.68 11.26
C GLN A 225 -2.76 3.45 12.63
N GLY A 226 -2.02 2.89 13.59
CA GLY A 226 -2.48 2.69 14.96
C GLY A 226 -2.80 3.99 15.71
N ILE A 227 -2.00 5.03 15.52
CA ILE A 227 -2.27 6.37 16.08
C ILE A 227 -3.56 6.94 15.48
N ALA A 228 -3.70 6.95 14.15
CA ALA A 228 -4.90 7.45 13.49
C ALA A 228 -6.16 6.66 13.86
N TYR A 229 -6.06 5.33 13.93
CA TYR A 229 -7.13 4.44 14.36
C TYR A 229 -7.62 4.78 15.77
N ARG A 230 -6.71 4.90 16.75
CA ARG A 230 -7.07 5.27 18.13
C ARG A 230 -7.68 6.67 18.24
N ALA A 231 -7.30 7.58 17.35
CA ALA A 231 -7.91 8.90 17.23
C ALA A 231 -9.30 8.90 16.55
N GLY A 232 -9.85 7.73 16.19
CA GLY A 232 -11.19 7.58 15.61
C GLY A 232 -11.26 7.86 14.11
N ALA A 233 -10.13 7.81 13.38
CA ALA A 233 -10.08 8.20 11.97
C ALA A 233 -10.99 7.37 11.06
N ILE A 234 -11.22 6.09 11.32
CA ILE A 234 -12.13 5.26 10.51
C ILE A 234 -13.56 5.78 10.60
N TYR A 235 -14.07 5.97 11.81
CA TYR A 235 -15.43 6.51 12.01
C TYR A 235 -15.59 7.87 11.34
N SER A 236 -14.62 8.77 11.57
CA SER A 236 -14.63 10.12 10.99
C SER A 236 -14.59 10.10 9.47
N LEU A 237 -13.70 9.33 8.84
CA LEU A 237 -13.61 9.25 7.37
C LEU A 237 -14.87 8.65 6.74
N LEU A 238 -15.50 7.66 7.37
CA LEU A 238 -16.80 7.13 6.92
C LEU A 238 -17.92 8.18 7.03
N HIS A 239 -17.93 8.98 8.10
CA HIS A 239 -18.86 10.10 8.24
C HIS A 239 -18.63 11.18 7.17
N ILE A 240 -17.37 11.57 6.96
CA ILE A 240 -16.96 12.56 5.96
C ILE A 240 -17.40 12.11 4.56
N LEU A 241 -17.14 10.85 4.19
CA LEU A 241 -17.51 10.30 2.89
C LEU A 241 -19.02 10.28 2.64
N ARG A 242 -19.86 10.14 3.68
CA ARG A 242 -21.32 10.22 3.54
C ARG A 242 -21.82 11.62 3.17
N HIS A 243 -21.06 12.65 3.51
CA HIS A 243 -21.44 14.05 3.32
C HIS A 243 -20.58 14.76 2.27
N GLU A 244 -19.57 14.10 1.70
CA GLU A 244 -18.74 14.66 0.63
C GLU A 244 -19.39 14.41 -0.73
N HIS A 245 -19.68 15.51 -1.40
CA HIS A 245 -20.38 15.55 -2.67
C HIS A 245 -19.48 16.04 -3.82
N ASP A 246 -18.26 16.50 -3.56
CA ASP A 246 -17.27 16.77 -4.60
C ASP A 246 -16.51 15.48 -4.94
N ALA A 247 -16.64 14.98 -6.17
CA ALA A 247 -16.08 13.68 -6.57
C ALA A 247 -14.56 13.61 -6.42
N LYS A 248 -13.86 14.73 -6.71
CA LYS A 248 -12.40 14.82 -6.57
C LYS A 248 -11.98 14.73 -5.11
N THR A 249 -12.70 15.41 -4.22
CA THR A 249 -12.46 15.44 -2.77
C THR A 249 -12.79 14.11 -2.11
N ALA A 250 -13.93 13.51 -2.44
CA ALA A 250 -14.26 12.14 -2.02
C ALA A 250 -13.17 11.14 -2.42
N GLY A 251 -12.57 11.30 -3.60
CA GLY A 251 -11.43 10.48 -4.04
C GLY A 251 -10.19 10.60 -3.15
N LYS A 252 -10.00 11.73 -2.45
CA LYS A 252 -8.92 11.92 -1.48
C LYS A 252 -9.26 11.30 -0.12
N HIS A 253 -10.51 11.37 0.31
CA HIS A 253 -10.98 10.67 1.51
C HIS A 253 -10.90 9.15 1.35
N ILE A 254 -11.25 8.60 0.18
CA ILE A 254 -11.07 7.18 -0.15
C ILE A 254 -9.59 6.78 -0.07
N PHE A 255 -8.69 7.64 -0.55
CA PHE A 255 -7.24 7.38 -0.43
C PHE A 255 -6.80 7.30 1.04
N ALA A 256 -7.20 8.26 1.88
CA ALA A 256 -6.86 8.23 3.31
C ALA A 256 -7.41 6.98 4.01
N LEU A 257 -8.66 6.61 3.72
CA LEU A 257 -9.30 5.44 4.29
C LEU A 257 -8.64 4.13 3.84
N SER A 258 -8.28 4.03 2.56
CA SER A 258 -7.52 2.90 2.02
C SER A 258 -6.14 2.78 2.65
N ALA A 259 -5.40 3.89 2.75
CA ALA A 259 -4.09 3.91 3.40
C ALA A 259 -4.15 3.50 4.87
N LEU A 260 -5.25 3.81 5.57
CA LEU A 260 -5.45 3.45 6.97
C LEU A 260 -5.85 1.97 7.19
N THR A 261 -6.58 1.38 6.26
CA THR A 261 -7.15 0.03 6.41
C THR A 261 -6.27 -1.07 5.82
N ARG A 262 -5.57 -0.78 4.72
CA ARG A 262 -4.74 -1.77 4.02
C ARG A 262 -3.57 -2.24 4.90
N GLY A 263 -3.45 -3.55 5.09
CA GLY A 263 -2.35 -4.12 5.89
C GLY A 263 -2.48 -3.94 7.39
N TYR A 264 -3.58 -3.35 7.87
CA TYR A 264 -3.77 -3.05 9.29
C TYR A 264 -5.11 -3.57 9.80
N ALA A 265 -5.08 -4.80 10.34
CA ALA A 265 -6.26 -5.55 10.74
C ALA A 265 -7.22 -4.79 11.68
N PRO A 266 -6.77 -4.08 12.75
CA PRO A 266 -7.70 -3.38 13.63
C PRO A 266 -8.56 -2.32 12.93
N ALA A 267 -7.96 -1.57 11.98
CA ALA A 267 -8.69 -0.57 11.21
C ALA A 267 -9.63 -1.20 10.19
N LEU A 268 -9.19 -2.25 9.51
CA LEU A 268 -10.04 -2.99 8.57
C LEU A 268 -11.23 -3.63 9.30
N GLU A 269 -11.02 -4.29 10.43
CA GLU A 269 -12.09 -4.88 11.23
C GLU A 269 -13.12 -3.84 11.66
N GLN A 270 -12.68 -2.67 12.14
CA GLN A 270 -13.59 -1.58 12.48
C GLN A 270 -14.33 -1.03 11.25
N PHE A 271 -13.66 -0.91 10.10
CA PHE A 271 -14.30 -0.52 8.85
C PHE A 271 -15.42 -1.50 8.47
N VAL A 272 -15.19 -2.80 8.64
CA VAL A 272 -16.21 -3.82 8.40
C VAL A 272 -17.38 -3.70 9.38
N ASP A 273 -17.10 -3.50 10.67
CA ASP A 273 -18.14 -3.40 11.70
C ASP A 273 -18.99 -2.12 11.58
N LEU A 274 -18.45 -1.07 10.96
CA LEU A 274 -19.16 0.18 10.66
C LEU A 274 -19.86 0.19 9.29
N ASP A 275 -20.10 -0.99 8.70
CA ASP A 275 -20.73 -1.16 7.39
C ASP A 275 -20.01 -0.39 6.26
N GLY A 276 -18.69 -0.24 6.35
CA GLY A 276 -17.90 0.54 5.40
C GLY A 276 -18.04 0.06 3.96
N PHE A 277 -18.18 -1.25 3.74
CA PHE A 277 -18.44 -1.81 2.43
C PHE A 277 -19.77 -1.36 1.81
N ARG A 278 -20.82 -1.23 2.64
CA ARG A 278 -22.10 -0.71 2.18
C ARG A 278 -21.96 0.74 1.74
N LEU A 279 -21.20 1.55 2.51
CA LEU A 279 -20.89 2.92 2.10
C LEU A 279 -20.21 2.93 0.73
N LEU A 280 -19.14 2.16 0.52
CA LEU A 280 -18.43 2.12 -0.78
C LEU A 280 -19.34 1.75 -1.95
N ARG A 281 -20.32 0.86 -1.73
CA ARG A 281 -21.32 0.50 -2.73
C ARG A 281 -22.29 1.63 -3.04
N ASP A 282 -22.71 2.36 -2.02
CA ASP A 282 -23.66 3.46 -2.14
C ASP A 282 -22.96 4.74 -2.68
N LEU A 283 -21.63 4.82 -2.63
CA LEU A 283 -20.81 5.83 -3.34
C LEU A 283 -20.79 5.52 -4.84
N ASP A 284 -21.81 5.99 -5.56
CA ASP A 284 -21.90 5.91 -7.02
C ASP A 284 -21.90 7.32 -7.64
N PRO A 285 -20.74 7.81 -8.11
CA PRO A 285 -20.62 9.17 -8.65
C PRO A 285 -21.16 9.31 -10.08
N HIS A 286 -21.64 8.22 -10.70
CA HIS A 286 -22.16 8.20 -12.05
C HIS A 286 -23.70 8.23 -12.09
N THR A 287 -24.37 7.70 -11.08
CA THR A 287 -25.84 7.68 -11.01
C THR A 287 -26.40 8.68 -9.99
N SER A 288 -25.63 9.04 -8.98
CA SER A 288 -26.06 9.98 -7.95
C SER A 288 -26.05 11.42 -8.48
N THR A 289 -27.21 12.08 -8.41
CA THR A 289 -27.35 13.52 -8.64
C THR A 289 -26.73 14.38 -7.54
N ALA A 290 -26.32 13.76 -6.41
CA ALA A 290 -25.71 14.46 -5.30
C ALA A 290 -24.25 14.85 -5.59
N TYR A 291 -23.54 14.14 -6.48
CA TYR A 291 -22.14 14.44 -6.77
C TYR A 291 -21.98 15.61 -7.75
N ILE A 292 -21.10 16.53 -7.38
CA ILE A 292 -20.61 17.62 -8.20
C ILE A 292 -19.20 17.26 -8.69
N GLY A 293 -18.94 17.51 -9.96
CA GLY A 293 -17.66 17.24 -10.60
C GLY A 293 -17.80 16.98 -12.10
N SER A 294 -16.69 16.98 -12.81
CA SER A 294 -16.63 16.55 -14.21
C SER A 294 -16.84 15.04 -14.32
N LYS A 295 -17.31 14.56 -15.49
CA LYS A 295 -17.38 13.12 -15.80
C LYS A 295 -16.05 12.39 -15.54
N VAL A 296 -14.92 13.08 -15.76
CA VAL A 296 -13.58 12.56 -15.52
C VAL A 296 -13.31 12.37 -14.03
N GLU A 297 -13.74 13.30 -13.18
CA GLU A 297 -13.58 13.19 -11.72
C GLU A 297 -14.47 12.09 -11.13
N SER A 298 -15.71 11.97 -11.59
CA SER A 298 -16.59 10.84 -11.22
C SER A 298 -15.96 9.50 -11.59
N ALA A 299 -15.43 9.37 -12.82
CA ALA A 299 -14.77 8.14 -13.25
C ALA A 299 -13.51 7.84 -12.43
N ARG A 300 -12.72 8.86 -12.07
CA ARG A 300 -11.54 8.70 -11.19
C ARG A 300 -11.92 8.27 -9.78
N LEU A 301 -13.02 8.77 -9.24
CA LEU A 301 -13.54 8.33 -7.94
C LEU A 301 -13.99 6.87 -8.01
N ASP A 302 -14.75 6.49 -9.02
CA ASP A 302 -15.22 5.11 -9.18
C ASP A 302 -14.04 4.13 -9.28
N LEU A 303 -13.03 4.43 -10.10
CA LEU A 303 -11.80 3.65 -10.19
C LEU A 303 -11.03 3.52 -8.85
N ARG A 304 -11.07 4.55 -8.00
CA ARG A 304 -10.45 4.49 -6.66
C ARG A 304 -11.23 3.56 -5.73
N ILE A 305 -12.56 3.58 -5.80
CA ILE A 305 -13.41 2.68 -5.02
C ILE A 305 -13.15 1.22 -5.42
N ILE A 306 -13.06 0.95 -6.72
CA ILE A 306 -12.79 -0.38 -7.27
C ILE A 306 -11.45 -0.91 -6.75
N ARG A 307 -10.37 -0.15 -6.93
CA ARG A 307 -9.03 -0.53 -6.44
C ARG A 307 -8.98 -0.72 -4.93
N PHE A 308 -9.68 0.14 -4.19
CA PHE A 308 -9.76 -0.01 -2.75
C PHE A 308 -10.42 -1.35 -2.38
N ILE A 309 -11.50 -1.71 -3.06
CA ILE A 309 -12.16 -2.99 -2.80
C ILE A 309 -11.29 -4.17 -3.22
N GLU A 310 -10.59 -4.11 -4.35
CA GLU A 310 -9.59 -5.13 -4.72
C GLU A 310 -8.55 -5.33 -3.60
N ASP A 311 -8.01 -4.23 -3.08
CA ASP A 311 -7.05 -4.27 -1.97
C ASP A 311 -7.64 -4.92 -0.71
N LEU A 312 -8.92 -4.64 -0.39
CA LEU A 312 -9.61 -5.22 0.77
C LEU A 312 -9.94 -6.70 0.60
N LEU A 313 -10.20 -7.13 -0.64
CA LEU A 313 -10.56 -8.52 -0.95
C LEU A 313 -9.35 -9.42 -1.13
N ASN A 314 -8.15 -8.85 -1.30
CA ASN A 314 -6.92 -9.60 -1.41
C ASN A 314 -6.44 -10.08 -0.02
N PRO A 315 -6.41 -11.41 0.23
CA PRO A 315 -5.95 -11.95 1.51
C PRO A 315 -4.47 -11.67 1.81
N GLU A 316 -3.63 -11.48 0.79
CA GLU A 316 -2.22 -11.16 0.97
C GLU A 316 -2.00 -9.77 1.57
N PHE A 317 -2.87 -8.81 1.25
CA PHE A 317 -2.78 -7.48 1.85
C PHE A 317 -3.37 -7.44 3.26
N ASN A 318 -4.24 -8.38 3.62
CA ASN A 318 -4.94 -8.37 4.90
C ASN A 318 -4.87 -9.75 5.60
N PRO A 319 -3.67 -10.28 5.88
CA PRO A 319 -3.51 -11.67 6.35
C PRO A 319 -3.99 -11.89 7.79
N ASN A 320 -4.07 -10.82 8.59
CA ASN A 320 -4.26 -10.88 10.04
C ASN A 320 -5.68 -10.50 10.49
N VAL A 321 -6.65 -10.41 9.58
CA VAL A 321 -8.03 -10.09 9.95
C VAL A 321 -8.69 -11.24 10.72
N ASN A 322 -9.51 -10.91 11.70
CA ASN A 322 -10.27 -11.89 12.45
C ASN A 322 -11.29 -12.65 11.56
N GLN A 323 -11.73 -13.83 12.02
CA GLN A 323 -12.61 -14.70 11.24
C GLN A 323 -13.97 -14.07 10.90
N ASN A 324 -14.50 -13.23 11.80
CA ASN A 324 -15.78 -12.55 11.58
C ASN A 324 -15.66 -11.52 10.44
N ALA A 325 -14.62 -10.68 10.48
CA ALA A 325 -14.31 -9.73 9.41
C ALA A 325 -14.03 -10.46 8.10
N ALA A 326 -13.21 -11.52 8.11
CA ALA A 326 -12.95 -12.34 6.93
C ALA A 326 -14.25 -12.91 6.31
N SER A 327 -15.20 -13.36 7.13
CA SER A 327 -16.51 -13.83 6.68
C SER A 327 -17.37 -12.70 6.08
N LYS A 328 -17.42 -11.53 6.71
CA LYS A 328 -18.17 -10.38 6.21
C LYS A 328 -17.58 -9.80 4.91
N ILE A 329 -16.24 -9.64 4.84
CA ILE A 329 -15.50 -9.30 3.61
C ILE A 329 -15.90 -10.29 2.52
N SER A 330 -15.90 -11.57 2.88
CA SER A 330 -16.26 -12.65 1.99
C SER A 330 -17.71 -12.56 1.50
N GLN A 331 -18.67 -12.25 2.36
CA GLN A 331 -20.08 -12.08 1.97
C GLN A 331 -20.27 -10.84 1.10
N PHE A 332 -19.57 -9.75 1.40
CA PHE A 332 -19.66 -8.54 0.60
C PHE A 332 -19.14 -8.74 -0.82
N ALA A 333 -17.98 -9.41 -0.98
CA ALA A 333 -17.40 -9.74 -2.28
C ALA A 333 -18.41 -10.40 -3.23
N ALA A 334 -19.27 -11.29 -2.69
CA ALA A 334 -20.33 -11.97 -3.44
C ALA A 334 -21.33 -10.99 -4.06
N SER A 335 -21.77 -9.99 -3.28
CA SER A 335 -22.68 -8.95 -3.75
C SER A 335 -22.01 -7.91 -4.65
N TRP A 336 -20.70 -7.71 -4.47
CA TRP A 336 -19.92 -6.70 -5.18
C TRP A 336 -19.79 -6.99 -6.67
N CYS A 337 -19.72 -8.27 -7.05
CA CYS A 337 -19.73 -8.68 -8.46
C CYS A 337 -20.91 -8.09 -9.25
N SER A 338 -22.12 -8.18 -8.70
CA SER A 338 -23.31 -7.64 -9.35
C SER A 338 -23.23 -6.12 -9.48
N THR A 339 -22.73 -5.43 -8.45
CA THR A 339 -22.54 -3.97 -8.48
C THR A 339 -21.54 -3.55 -9.53
N LEU A 340 -20.35 -4.17 -9.58
CA LEU A 340 -19.33 -3.85 -10.59
C LEU A 340 -19.82 -4.09 -12.01
N ALA A 341 -20.49 -5.22 -12.24
CA ALA A 341 -21.06 -5.56 -13.54
C ALA A 341 -22.07 -4.51 -14.01
N ARG A 342 -22.98 -4.06 -13.12
CA ARG A 342 -23.93 -2.99 -13.45
C ARG A 342 -23.23 -1.67 -13.73
N ARG A 343 -22.28 -1.26 -12.88
CA ARG A 343 -21.50 -0.02 -13.10
C ARG A 343 -20.77 -0.04 -14.45
N LEU A 344 -20.19 -1.18 -14.82
CA LEU A 344 -19.53 -1.37 -16.12
C LEU A 344 -20.53 -1.22 -17.28
N ILE A 345 -21.68 -1.89 -17.21
CA ILE A 345 -22.75 -1.77 -18.23
C ILE A 345 -23.21 -0.30 -18.36
N ASP A 346 -23.54 0.34 -17.24
CA ASP A 346 -24.06 1.71 -17.21
C ASP A 346 -23.05 2.74 -17.75
N ASN A 347 -21.76 2.52 -17.49
CA ASN A 347 -20.68 3.38 -17.98
C ASN A 347 -20.40 3.16 -19.47
N SER A 348 -20.50 1.92 -19.97
CA SER A 348 -20.30 1.60 -21.39
C SER A 348 -21.35 2.22 -22.31
N GLY A 349 -22.60 2.35 -21.85
CA GLY A 349 -23.67 2.98 -22.62
C GLY A 349 -23.55 4.50 -22.78
N ARG A 350 -22.63 5.14 -22.07
CA ARG A 350 -22.46 6.61 -22.04
C ARG A 350 -21.36 7.13 -22.98
N THR A 351 -20.58 6.23 -23.59
CA THR A 351 -19.43 6.54 -24.44
C THR A 351 -19.78 6.33 -25.92
N ASN A 352 -20.68 7.17 -26.46
CA ASN A 352 -20.99 7.19 -27.90
C ASN A 352 -20.15 8.22 -28.69
N ASP A 353 -19.18 8.89 -28.04
CA ASP A 353 -18.30 9.84 -28.71
C ASP A 353 -17.08 9.12 -29.32
N GLU A 354 -17.01 9.09 -30.66
CA GLU A 354 -15.98 8.42 -31.45
C GLU A 354 -14.53 8.89 -31.15
N HIS A 355 -14.35 10.03 -30.47
CA HIS A 355 -13.05 10.62 -30.14
C HIS A 355 -12.52 10.24 -28.74
N GLU A 356 -13.30 9.55 -27.89
CA GLU A 356 -12.88 9.15 -26.53
C GLU A 356 -12.62 7.63 -26.37
N GLY A 357 -12.69 6.85 -27.44
CA GLY A 357 -12.66 5.38 -27.41
C GLY A 357 -11.53 4.76 -26.58
N SER A 358 -10.26 5.10 -26.84
CA SER A 358 -9.11 4.54 -26.11
C SER A 358 -9.12 4.89 -24.60
N VAL A 359 -9.54 6.11 -24.25
CA VAL A 359 -9.62 6.54 -22.84
C VAL A 359 -10.81 5.88 -22.13
N ALA A 360 -11.90 5.62 -22.84
CA ALA A 360 -13.04 4.86 -22.33
C ALA A 360 -12.65 3.40 -22.07
N TYR A 361 -11.96 2.73 -23.00
CA TYR A 361 -11.48 1.36 -22.85
C TYR A 361 -10.56 1.21 -21.64
N GLY A 362 -9.58 2.09 -21.49
CA GLY A 362 -8.67 2.07 -20.34
C GLY A 362 -9.36 2.23 -18.98
N ARG A 363 -10.53 2.90 -18.93
CA ARG A 363 -11.33 3.01 -17.70
C ARG A 363 -12.16 1.77 -17.40
N SER A 364 -12.51 0.99 -18.41
CA SER A 364 -13.33 -0.23 -18.25
C SER A 364 -12.50 -1.44 -17.83
N VAL A 365 -11.21 -1.52 -18.20
CA VAL A 365 -10.31 -2.63 -17.84
C VAL A 365 -10.32 -2.96 -16.34
N PRO A 366 -10.19 -1.99 -15.41
CA PRO A 366 -10.18 -2.29 -13.98
C PRO A 366 -11.47 -2.95 -13.46
N TYR A 367 -12.63 -2.69 -14.08
CA TYR A 367 -13.87 -3.38 -13.71
C TYR A 367 -13.80 -4.86 -14.09
N LEU A 368 -13.29 -5.16 -15.29
CA LEU A 368 -13.15 -6.53 -15.78
C LEU A 368 -12.13 -7.31 -14.95
N ASP A 369 -10.97 -6.72 -14.67
CA ASP A 369 -9.92 -7.32 -13.84
C ASP A 369 -10.46 -7.63 -12.43
N SER A 370 -11.17 -6.68 -11.81
CA SER A 370 -11.86 -6.88 -10.53
C SER A 370 -12.87 -8.02 -10.58
N LEU A 371 -13.71 -8.10 -11.62
CA LEU A 371 -14.70 -9.16 -11.77
C LEU A 371 -14.03 -10.53 -11.93
N GLN A 372 -12.92 -10.59 -12.68
CA GLN A 372 -12.13 -11.80 -12.84
C GLN A 372 -11.51 -12.24 -11.51
N LEU A 373 -10.89 -11.32 -10.76
CA LEU A 373 -10.34 -11.58 -9.43
C LEU A 373 -11.41 -12.14 -8.49
N LEU A 374 -12.57 -11.47 -8.41
CA LEU A 374 -13.69 -11.91 -7.59
C LEU A 374 -14.15 -13.33 -7.93
N LYS A 375 -14.18 -13.69 -9.22
CA LYS A 375 -14.53 -15.04 -9.65
C LYS A 375 -13.48 -16.07 -9.25
N LEU A 376 -12.20 -15.74 -9.43
CA LEU A 376 -11.08 -16.62 -9.05
C LEU A 376 -11.10 -16.91 -7.55
N VAL A 377 -11.35 -15.89 -6.74
CA VAL A 377 -11.39 -16.05 -5.28
C VAL A 377 -12.70 -16.71 -4.85
N ARG A 378 -13.84 -16.42 -5.51
CA ARG A 378 -15.20 -16.75 -5.00
C ARG A 378 -16.16 -17.19 -6.10
N ARG A 379 -15.84 -18.34 -6.71
CA ARG A 379 -16.57 -18.91 -7.85
C ARG A 379 -18.08 -19.02 -7.63
N ASP A 380 -18.49 -19.49 -6.45
CA ASP A 380 -19.87 -19.91 -6.17
C ASP A 380 -20.76 -18.77 -5.63
N ALA A 381 -20.16 -17.66 -5.21
CA ALA A 381 -20.88 -16.55 -4.58
C ALA A 381 -21.00 -15.31 -5.49
N CYS A 382 -20.12 -15.18 -6.49
CA CYS A 382 -20.13 -14.09 -7.45
C CYS A 382 -21.29 -14.26 -8.45
N GLN A 383 -22.40 -13.56 -8.21
CA GLN A 383 -23.58 -13.57 -9.09
C GLN A 383 -23.58 -12.36 -10.01
N LEU A 384 -23.45 -12.60 -11.32
CA LEU A 384 -23.58 -11.55 -12.32
C LEU A 384 -25.04 -11.27 -12.67
N PRO A 385 -25.37 -10.05 -13.13
CA PRO A 385 -26.66 -9.76 -13.74
C PRO A 385 -26.96 -10.72 -14.90
N SER A 386 -28.23 -11.11 -15.07
CA SER A 386 -28.64 -12.09 -16.09
C SER A 386 -28.39 -11.62 -17.53
N ASP A 387 -28.32 -10.31 -17.74
CA ASP A 387 -28.04 -9.65 -19.01
C ASP A 387 -26.54 -9.44 -19.27
N PHE A 388 -25.67 -9.70 -18.29
CA PHE A 388 -24.25 -9.43 -18.41
C PHE A 388 -23.57 -10.26 -19.50
N GLU A 389 -23.92 -11.54 -19.65
CA GLU A 389 -23.35 -12.39 -20.71
C GLU A 389 -23.72 -11.87 -22.09
N ALA A 390 -24.99 -11.49 -22.30
CA ALA A 390 -25.47 -10.93 -23.55
C ALA A 390 -24.77 -9.60 -23.86
N TRP A 391 -24.61 -8.74 -22.84
CA TRP A 391 -23.85 -7.50 -22.96
C TRP A 391 -22.39 -7.75 -23.36
N ALA A 392 -21.69 -8.66 -22.67
CA ALA A 392 -20.28 -8.96 -22.94
C ALA A 392 -20.06 -9.50 -24.37
N GLN A 393 -20.97 -10.36 -24.86
CA GLN A 393 -20.92 -10.86 -26.23
C GLN A 393 -21.17 -9.75 -27.27
N ALA A 394 -22.13 -8.86 -27.01
CA ALA A 394 -22.41 -7.72 -27.88
C ALA A 394 -21.22 -6.74 -27.91
N GLU A 395 -20.62 -6.48 -26.76
CA GLU A 395 -19.49 -5.56 -26.61
C GLU A 395 -18.23 -6.11 -27.31
N LEU A 396 -17.92 -7.40 -27.14
CA LEU A 396 -16.83 -8.05 -27.87
C LEU A 396 -17.04 -7.99 -29.40
N SER A 397 -18.29 -8.16 -29.85
CA SER A 397 -18.63 -8.03 -31.28
C SER A 397 -18.44 -6.60 -31.78
N ARG A 398 -18.84 -5.60 -30.99
CA ARG A 398 -18.68 -4.17 -31.30
C ARG A 398 -17.20 -3.82 -31.46
N ILE A 399 -16.35 -4.24 -30.52
CA ILE A 399 -14.91 -3.96 -30.51
C ILE A 399 -14.20 -4.66 -31.68
N ASN A 400 -14.56 -5.92 -31.98
CA ASN A 400 -13.98 -6.65 -33.12
C ASN A 400 -14.32 -6.01 -34.48
N GLY A 401 -15.43 -5.27 -34.57
CA GLY A 401 -15.81 -4.51 -35.76
C GLY A 401 -15.03 -3.20 -35.93
N LEU A 402 -14.35 -2.71 -34.88
CA LEU A 402 -13.58 -1.47 -34.90
C LEU A 402 -12.12 -1.77 -35.26
N LYS A 403 -11.59 -1.07 -36.28
CA LYS A 403 -10.15 -1.03 -36.59
C LYS A 403 -9.46 -0.02 -35.66
N ASP A 404 -9.52 -0.26 -34.36
CA ASP A 404 -8.95 0.62 -33.34
C ASP A 404 -7.87 -0.14 -32.55
N ASP A 405 -6.61 0.22 -32.78
CA ASP A 405 -5.43 -0.40 -32.13
C ASP A 405 -5.37 -0.10 -30.61
N GLY A 406 -6.22 0.81 -30.10
CA GLY A 406 -6.23 1.22 -28.70
C GLY A 406 -7.05 0.33 -27.75
N ASN A 407 -7.66 -0.76 -28.24
CA ASN A 407 -8.62 -1.56 -27.47
C ASN A 407 -8.12 -2.96 -27.04
N GLU A 408 -6.88 -3.32 -27.37
CA GLU A 408 -6.34 -4.67 -27.18
C GLU A 408 -6.47 -5.19 -25.74
N ASN A 409 -6.07 -4.37 -24.75
CA ASN A 409 -6.15 -4.75 -23.33
C ASN A 409 -7.59 -4.94 -22.86
N TYR A 410 -8.51 -4.10 -23.33
CA TYR A 410 -9.93 -4.19 -22.98
C TYR A 410 -10.59 -5.41 -23.62
N ARG A 411 -10.24 -5.70 -24.88
CA ARG A 411 -10.63 -6.94 -25.56
C ARG A 411 -10.11 -8.17 -24.82
N GLN A 412 -8.83 -8.16 -24.45
CA GLN A 412 -8.22 -9.28 -23.73
C GLN A 412 -8.90 -9.50 -22.38
N ALA A 413 -9.11 -8.44 -21.60
CA ALA A 413 -9.81 -8.51 -20.32
C ALA A 413 -11.25 -9.04 -20.46
N LEU A 414 -11.98 -8.68 -21.53
CA LEU A 414 -13.31 -9.22 -21.81
C LEU A 414 -13.29 -10.72 -22.18
N ILE A 415 -12.24 -11.17 -22.88
CA ILE A 415 -12.06 -12.59 -23.25
C ILE A 415 -11.69 -13.40 -22.01
N ASP A 416 -10.79 -12.87 -21.18
CA ASP A 416 -10.32 -13.50 -19.95
C ASP A 416 -11.42 -13.58 -18.88
N LEU A 417 -12.31 -12.59 -18.89
CA LEU A 417 -13.57 -12.63 -18.18
C LEU A 417 -14.52 -13.59 -18.90
N ASP A 418 -14.37 -14.90 -18.68
CA ASP A 418 -15.22 -15.97 -19.24
C ASP A 418 -16.69 -15.77 -18.84
N ALA A 419 -17.41 -14.91 -19.58
CA ALA A 419 -18.77 -14.49 -19.28
C ALA A 419 -19.75 -15.66 -19.29
N ARG A 420 -19.43 -16.71 -20.07
CA ARG A 420 -20.19 -17.97 -20.12
C ARG A 420 -19.99 -18.79 -18.84
N ALA A 421 -18.76 -18.92 -18.34
CA ALA A 421 -18.50 -19.54 -17.03
C ALA A 421 -18.98 -18.69 -15.84
N LEU A 422 -19.26 -17.40 -16.06
CA LEU A 422 -19.82 -16.51 -15.05
C LEU A 422 -21.36 -16.60 -14.94
N ALA A 423 -22.07 -16.89 -16.04
CA ALA A 423 -23.52 -17.07 -16.07
C ALA A 423 -23.96 -18.51 -15.75
N ALA A 424 -23.10 -19.50 -16.02
CA ALA A 424 -23.36 -20.89 -15.70
C ALA A 424 -23.16 -21.13 -14.19
N ASN A 425 -24.26 -21.18 -13.43
CA ASN A 425 -24.30 -21.88 -12.14
C ASN A 425 -23.98 -23.36 -12.40
N VAL A 426 -22.72 -23.76 -12.28
CA VAL A 426 -22.31 -25.17 -12.22
C VAL A 426 -21.66 -25.43 -10.89
#